data_AF-A0A7Z2QBI3-F1
#
_entry.id   AF-A0A7Z2QBI3-F1
#
_cell.length_a   1.000
_cell.length_b   1.000
_cell.length_c   1.000
_cell.angle_alpha   90.00
_cell.angle_beta   90.00
_cell.angle_gamma   90.00
#
_symmetry.space_group_name_H-M   'P 1'
#
loop_
_entity.id
_entity.type
_entity.pdbx_description
1 polymer ?
#
loop_
_entity_poly.entity_id
_entity_poly.type
_entity_poly.pdbx_seq_one_letter_code
_entity_poly.pdbx_strand_id
1 'polypeptide(L)'
;MDITDYDKALYYTHHCACIDLSVLMMKTEDDILSKRIEQFVHAFIRETEFMKVKEARDTLLSYIDYVYRMEPDLSEIAAINQTLD
;
A
#
# COMPACT_ATOMS: atom_id res chain seq x y z
N MET A 1 -3.08 -12.96 0.10
CA MET A 1 -2.95 -11.50 0.15
C MET A 1 -3.20 -11.12 1.59
N ASP A 2 -2.16 -10.76 2.32
CA ASP A 2 -2.31 -10.38 3.72
C ASP A 2 -2.64 -8.88 3.75
N ILE A 3 -3.85 -8.50 4.17
CA ILE A 3 -4.26 -7.08 4.30
C ILE A 3 -3.20 -6.29 5.07
N THR A 4 -2.51 -6.96 6.01
CA THR A 4 -1.42 -6.41 6.80
C THR A 4 -0.26 -5.85 5.97
N ASP A 5 -0.02 -6.31 4.73
CA ASP A 5 1.02 -5.74 3.86
C ASP A 5 0.61 -4.38 3.26
N TYR A 6 -0.67 -4.19 2.95
CA TYR A 6 -1.19 -2.90 2.44
C TYR A 6 -1.23 -1.86 3.56
N ASP A 7 -1.64 -2.27 4.77
CA ASP A 7 -1.59 -1.42 5.96
C ASP A 7 -0.15 -0.95 6.25
N LYS A 8 0.82 -1.88 6.22
CA LYS A 8 2.24 -1.56 6.36
C LYS A 8 2.72 -0.64 5.26
N ALA A 9 2.40 -0.92 4.00
CA ALA A 9 2.81 -0.10 2.86
C ALA A 9 2.26 1.33 3.00
N LEU A 10 1.00 1.48 3.38
CA LEU A 10 0.36 2.77 3.64
C LEU A 10 1.08 3.51 4.79
N TYR A 11 1.26 2.84 5.93
CA TYR A 11 1.93 3.39 7.09
C TYR A 11 3.35 3.86 6.76
N TYR A 12 4.18 3.01 6.14
CA TYR A 12 5.56 3.36 5.80
C TYR A 12 5.65 4.44 4.73
N THR A 13 4.71 4.49 3.78
CA THR A 13 4.65 5.55 2.76
C THR A 13 4.38 6.90 3.39
N HIS A 14 3.45 7.00 4.35
CA HIS A 14 3.18 8.25 5.07
C HIS A 14 4.36 8.76 5.90
N HIS A 15 5.15 7.85 6.47
CA HIS A 15 6.32 8.19 7.28
C HIS A 15 7.61 8.29 6.47
N CYS A 16 7.55 8.14 5.14
CA CYS A 16 8.71 8.11 4.25
C CYS A 16 9.76 7.06 4.66
N ALA A 17 9.33 5.95 5.27
CA ALA A 17 10.18 4.89 5.80
C ALA A 17 10.69 3.96 4.69
N CYS A 18 11.62 4.47 3.87
CA CYS A 18 12.08 3.79 2.65
C CYS A 18 12.78 2.45 2.91
N ILE A 19 13.43 2.29 4.06
CA ILE A 19 14.08 1.02 4.45
C ILE A 19 13.01 -0.04 4.71
N ASP A 20 11.99 0.28 5.51
CA ASP A 20 10.90 -0.64 5.82
C ASP A 20 10.09 -1.00 4.58
N LEU A 21 9.85 -0.03 3.68
CA LEU A 21 9.27 -0.28 2.36
C LEU A 21 10.12 -1.25 1.53
N SER A 22 11.44 -1.07 1.52
CA SER A 22 12.33 -1.98 0.79
C SER A 22 12.31 -3.40 1.38
N VAL A 23 12.17 -3.53 2.70
CA VAL A 23 12.01 -4.85 3.34
C VAL A 23 10.66 -5.47 2.99
N LEU A 24 9.58 -4.67 2.99
CA LEU A 24 8.23 -5.11 2.65
C LEU A 24 8.15 -5.59 1.19
N MET A 25 8.75 -4.87 0.23
CA MET A 25 8.72 -5.24 -1.19
C MET A 25 9.38 -6.60 -1.46
N MET A 26 10.38 -6.98 -0.66
CA MET A 26 11.06 -8.28 -0.77
C MET A 26 10.27 -9.42 -0.13
N LYS A 27 9.33 -9.11 0.77
CA LYS A 27 8.59 -10.10 1.55
C LYS A 27 7.19 -10.37 1.03
N THR A 28 6.55 -9.37 0.44
CA THR A 28 5.19 -9.49 -0.05
C THR A 28 5.13 -10.42 -1.27
N GLU A 29 4.06 -11.21 -1.39
CA GLU A 29 3.80 -12.08 -2.54
C GLU A 29 3.05 -11.35 -3.67
N ASP A 30 2.63 -10.09 -3.44
CA ASP A 30 1.98 -9.27 -4.46
C ASP A 30 3.04 -8.54 -5.31
N ASP A 31 3.27 -9.05 -6.52
CA ASP A 31 4.20 -8.47 -7.49
C ASP A 31 3.86 -7.03 -7.87
N ILE A 32 2.58 -6.66 -7.90
CA ILE A 32 2.14 -5.29 -8.23
C ILE A 32 2.45 -4.36 -7.07
N LEU A 33 2.17 -4.77 -5.83
CA LEU A 33 2.53 -4.02 -4.63
C LEU A 33 4.05 -3.82 -4.56
N SER A 34 4.80 -4.91 -4.70
CA SER A 34 6.26 -4.89 -4.70
C SER A 34 6.81 -3.91 -5.73
N LYS A 35 6.28 -3.96 -6.97
CA LYS A 35 6.73 -3.07 -8.05
C LYS A 35 6.43 -1.60 -7.79
N ARG A 36 5.25 -1.28 -7.24
CA ARG A 36 4.88 0.11 -6.92
C ARG A 36 5.70 0.65 -5.74
N ILE A 37 6.03 -0.19 -4.76
CA ILE A 37 6.95 0.18 -3.67
C ILE A 37 8.35 0.49 -4.23
N GLU A 38 8.87 -0.37 -5.11
CA GLU A 38 10.18 -0.16 -5.76
C GLU A 38 10.21 1.19 -6.49
N GLN A 39 9.19 1.47 -7.31
CA GLN A 39 9.09 2.73 -8.05
C GLN A 39 9.05 3.96 -7.13
N PHE A 40 8.27 3.89 -6.05
CA PHE A 40 8.20 4.99 -5.09
C PHE A 40 9.55 5.20 -4.37
N VAL A 41 10.16 4.15 -3.84
CA VAL A 41 11.45 4.25 -3.14
C VAL A 41 12.55 4.76 -4.07
N HIS A 42 12.59 4.27 -5.31
CA HIS A 42 13.54 4.72 -6.31
C HIS A 42 13.36 6.20 -6.64
N ALA A 43 12.12 6.64 -6.89
CA ALA A 43 11.82 8.03 -7.16
C ALA A 43 12.18 8.92 -5.95
N PHE A 44 11.81 8.51 -4.74
CA PHE A 44 12.05 9.27 -3.51
C PHE A 44 13.55 9.49 -3.22
N ILE A 45 14.40 8.52 -3.56
CA ILE A 45 15.85 8.62 -3.34
C ILE A 45 16.57 9.36 -4.48
N ARG A 46 16.12 9.20 -5.73
CA ARG A 46 16.91 9.62 -6.91
C ARG A 46 16.36 10.83 -7.66
N GLU A 47 15.05 11.05 -7.66
CA GLU A 47 14.46 12.13 -8.45
C GLU A 47 14.61 13.47 -7.73
N THR A 48 15.01 14.48 -8.48
CA THR A 48 15.11 15.87 -7.99
C THR A 48 13.79 16.63 -8.16
N GLU A 49 12.91 16.14 -9.03
CA GLU A 49 11.63 16.76 -9.33
C GLU A 49 10.53 16.20 -8.44
N PHE A 50 9.98 17.06 -7.57
CA PHE A 50 8.92 16.69 -6.63
C PHE A 50 7.72 16.01 -7.31
N MET A 51 7.36 16.45 -8.51
CA MET A 51 6.19 15.91 -9.23
C MET A 51 6.37 14.43 -9.56
N LYS A 52 7.57 13.98 -9.90
CA LYS A 52 7.84 12.56 -10.19
C LYS A 52 7.74 11.70 -8.92
N VAL A 53 8.24 12.19 -7.79
CA VAL A 53 8.10 11.51 -6.50
C VAL A 53 6.63 11.42 -6.09
N LYS A 54 5.88 12.52 -6.28
CA LYS A 54 4.44 12.57 -6.02
C LYS A 54 3.68 11.58 -6.90
N GLU A 55 3.95 11.51 -8.19
CA GLU A 55 3.30 10.58 -9.12
C GLU A 55 3.56 9.11 -8.75
N ALA A 56 4.79 8.76 -8.38
CA ALA A 56 5.13 7.41 -7.94
C ALA A 56 4.40 7.05 -6.63
N ARG A 57 4.34 7.99 -5.67
CA ARG A 57 3.59 7.83 -4.42
C ARG A 57 2.10 7.66 -4.68
N ASP A 58 1.51 8.56 -5.48
CA ASP A 58 0.08 8.55 -5.76
C ASP A 58 -0.32 7.25 -6.51
N THR A 59 0.58 6.71 -7.35
CA THR A 59 0.42 5.40 -7.98
C THR A 59 0.40 4.28 -6.93
N LEU A 60 1.31 4.27 -5.96
CA LEU A 60 1.31 3.28 -4.88
C LEU A 60 0.03 3.35 -4.04
N LEU A 61 -0.35 4.55 -3.59
CA LEU A 61 -1.55 4.76 -2.77
C LEU A 61 -2.83 4.38 -3.51
N SER A 62 -2.93 4.71 -4.81
CA SER A 62 -4.09 4.34 -5.63
C SER A 62 -4.25 2.82 -5.77
N TYR A 63 -3.16 2.05 -5.69
CA TYR A 63 -3.22 0.59 -5.68
C TYR A 63 -3.79 0.05 -4.39
N ILE A 64 -3.27 0.55 -3.27
CA ILE A 64 -3.70 0.20 -1.92
C ILE A 64 -5.21 0.48 -1.79
N ASP A 65 -5.65 1.65 -2.24
CA ASP A 65 -7.07 2.02 -2.28
C ASP A 65 -7.92 1.09 -3.16
N TYR A 66 -7.39 0.65 -4.30
CA TYR A 66 -8.08 -0.30 -5.19
C TYR A 66 -8.27 -1.65 -4.51
N VAL A 67 -7.25 -2.15 -3.83
CA VAL A 67 -7.28 -3.40 -3.05
C VAL A 67 -8.36 -3.34 -1.96
N TYR A 68 -8.38 -2.28 -1.14
CA TYR A 68 -9.40 -2.13 -0.09
C TYR A 68 -10.83 -2.05 -0.64
N ARG A 69 -11.02 -1.54 -1.86
CA ARG A 69 -12.34 -1.54 -2.51
C ARG A 69 -12.73 -2.91 -3.06
N MET A 70 -11.76 -3.76 -3.39
CA MET A 70 -12.00 -5.10 -3.93
C MET A 70 -12.21 -6.16 -2.84
N GLU A 71 -11.61 -5.97 -1.68
CA GLU A 71 -11.86 -6.79 -0.50
C GLU A 71 -12.88 -6.08 0.39
N PRO A 72 -14.20 -6.29 0.21
CA PRO A 72 -15.18 -5.74 1.12
C PRO A 72 -14.84 -6.26 2.52
N ASP A 73 -14.65 -5.32 3.45
CA ASP A 73 -14.32 -5.64 4.83
C ASP A 73 -15.35 -6.63 5.39
N LEU A 74 -14.94 -7.90 5.48
CA LEU A 74 -15.78 -8.96 6.05
C LEU A 74 -16.09 -8.69 7.52
N SER A 75 -15.34 -7.78 8.18
CA SER A 75 -15.60 -7.31 9.55
C SER A 75 -16.87 -6.46 9.61
N GLU A 76 -17.14 -5.61 8.62
CA GLU A 76 -18.39 -4.84 8.54
C GLU A 76 -19.59 -5.74 8.18
N ILE A 77 -19.39 -6.71 7.27
CA ILE A 77 -20.43 -7.67 6.88
C ILE A 77 -20.81 -8.58 8.07
N ALA A 78 -19.83 -9.00 8.88
CA ALA A 78 -20.08 -9.79 10.09
C ALA A 78 -20.80 -8.98 11.20
N ALA A 79 -20.47 -7.70 11.37
CA ALA A 79 -21.14 -6.82 12.32
C ALA A 79 -22.62 -6.56 11.96
N ILE A 80 -22.94 -6.48 10.66
CA ILE A 80 -24.33 -6.33 10.19
C ILE A 80 -25.16 -7.59 10.49
N ASN A 81 -24.59 -8.79 10.30
CA ASN A 81 -25.29 -10.06 10.52
C ASN A 81 -25.50 -10.39 12.01
N GLN A 82 -24.69 -9.81 12.92
CA GLN A 82 -24.89 -9.97 14.37
C GLN A 82 -25.95 -9.01 14.96
N THR A 83 -26.45 -8.06 14.18
CA THR A 83 -27.49 -7.11 14.65
C THR A 83 -28.91 -7.54 14.21
N LEU A 84 -29.05 -8.72 13.59
CA LEU A 84 -30.31 -9.26 13.07
C LEU A 84 -30.84 -10.49 13.83
N ASP A 85 -30.31 -10.81 15.02
CA ASP A 85 -30.92 -11.73 16.00
C ASP A 85 -31.41 -10.98 17.25
#